data_AF-A0AAV1QEJ6-F1
#
_entry.id   AF-A0AAV1QEJ6-F1
#
_cell.length_a   1.000
_cell.length_b   1.000
_cell.length_c   1.000
_cell.angle_alpha   90.00
_cell.angle_beta   90.00
_cell.angle_gamma   90.00
#
_symmetry.space_group_name_H-M   'P 1'
#
loop_
_entity.id
_entity.type
_entity.pdbx_description
1 polymer ?
#
loop_
_entity_poly.entity_id
_entity_poly.type
_entity_poly.pdbx_seq_one_letter_code
_entity_poly.pdbx_strand_id
1 'polypeptide(L)'
;MDLFSDLRERHLFNSSPAHTKLVRYCFLGVLQKDLDEYKLYWNTHTIRPVHQSRCPSGKPEAMYHVPQRFDGNNCGFPAPAQTLNHITSIMPVPATPAGDEHETLFGELQRQSGLRAPLQWESAVENYITLKNMAGL
;
A
#
# COMPACT_ATOMS: atom_id res chain seq x y z
N MET A 1 -9.40 -15.56 -8.67
CA MET A 1 -9.22 -14.59 -9.77
C MET A 1 -7.78 -14.16 -9.76
N ASP A 2 -7.08 -14.32 -10.88
CA ASP A 2 -5.71 -13.82 -11.05
C ASP A 2 -5.74 -12.63 -12.01
N LEU A 3 -6.07 -11.46 -11.45
CA LEU A 3 -6.42 -10.27 -12.21
C LEU A 3 -5.34 -9.85 -13.23
N PHE A 4 -4.07 -9.90 -12.84
CA PHE A 4 -2.98 -9.46 -13.73
C PHE A 4 -2.67 -10.50 -14.81
N SER A 5 -2.88 -11.79 -14.54
CA SER A 5 -2.81 -12.84 -15.56
C SER A 5 -3.94 -12.66 -16.57
N ASP A 6 -5.17 -12.41 -16.12
CA ASP A 6 -6.33 -12.15 -17.00
C ASP A 6 -6.08 -10.93 -17.92
N LEU A 7 -5.51 -9.84 -17.39
CA LEU A 7 -5.14 -8.66 -18.18
C LEU A 7 -4.07 -8.99 -19.25
N ARG A 8 -3.12 -9.86 -18.93
CA ARG A 8 -2.07 -10.29 -19.87
C ARG A 8 -2.63 -11.18 -20.97
N GLU A 9 -3.46 -12.15 -20.61
CA GLU A 9 -4.11 -13.07 -21.55
C GLU A 9 -5.03 -12.34 -22.54
N ARG A 10 -5.67 -11.27 -22.09
CA ARG A 10 -6.49 -10.38 -22.94
C ARG A 10 -5.68 -9.37 -23.75
N HIS A 11 -4.35 -9.45 -23.72
CA HIS A 11 -3.43 -8.49 -24.36
C HIS A 11 -3.63 -7.02 -23.90
N LEU A 12 -4.18 -6.83 -22.70
CA LEU A 12 -4.37 -5.50 -22.10
C LEU A 12 -3.13 -5.03 -21.35
N PHE A 13 -2.25 -5.95 -20.93
CA PHE A 13 -1.01 -5.66 -20.20
C PHE A 13 0.17 -6.43 -20.80
N ASN A 14 1.31 -5.74 -21.04
CA ASN A 14 2.49 -6.34 -21.68
C ASN A 14 3.79 -6.24 -20.86
N SER A 15 3.72 -5.96 -19.56
CA SER A 15 4.89 -5.84 -18.65
C SER A 15 5.94 -4.80 -19.05
N SER A 16 5.67 -3.94 -20.04
CA SER A 16 6.57 -2.83 -20.37
C SER A 16 6.75 -1.90 -19.16
N PRO A 17 7.85 -1.13 -19.07
CA PRO A 17 8.05 -0.18 -17.98
C PRO A 17 6.88 0.81 -17.85
N ALA A 18 6.36 1.31 -18.97
CA ALA A 18 5.22 2.22 -18.99
C ALA A 18 3.93 1.56 -18.45
N HIS A 19 3.61 0.33 -18.91
CA HIS A 19 2.47 -0.43 -18.38
C HIS A 19 2.62 -0.73 -16.90
N THR A 20 3.82 -1.12 -16.46
CA THR A 20 4.11 -1.43 -15.05
C THR A 20 3.93 -0.19 -14.17
N LYS A 21 4.43 0.96 -14.61
CA LYS A 21 4.23 2.24 -13.91
C LYS A 21 2.74 2.63 -13.87
N LEU A 22 2.00 2.46 -14.97
CA LEU A 22 0.58 2.79 -15.02
C LEU A 22 -0.27 1.87 -14.12
N VAL A 23 0.01 0.56 -14.11
CA VAL A 23 -0.61 -0.38 -13.18
C VAL A 23 -0.31 0.04 -11.75
N ARG A 24 0.95 0.33 -11.41
CA ARG A 24 1.31 0.82 -10.07
C ARG A 24 0.52 2.08 -9.71
N TYR A 25 0.49 3.07 -10.59
CA TYR A 25 -0.26 4.31 -10.40
C TYR A 25 -1.74 4.05 -10.10
N CYS A 26 -2.40 3.19 -10.89
CA CYS A 26 -3.82 2.90 -10.71
C CYS A 26 -4.11 2.05 -9.47
N PHE A 27 -3.23 1.13 -9.09
CA PHE A 27 -3.49 0.17 -8.00
C PHE A 27 -2.91 0.59 -6.65
N LEU A 28 -2.03 1.59 -6.59
CA LEU A 28 -1.36 1.99 -5.35
C LEU A 28 -2.36 2.41 -4.27
N GLY A 29 -3.42 3.14 -4.64
CA GLY A 29 -4.48 3.55 -3.70
C GLY A 29 -5.28 2.37 -3.14
N VAL A 30 -5.54 1.36 -3.98
CA VAL A 30 -6.22 0.11 -3.56
C VAL A 30 -5.34 -0.65 -2.57
N LEU A 31 -4.06 -0.86 -2.91
CA LEU A 31 -3.11 -1.54 -2.04
C LEU A 31 -2.94 -0.82 -0.70
N GLN A 32 -2.81 0.51 -0.71
CA GLN A 32 -2.66 1.30 0.50
C GLN A 32 -3.90 1.16 1.40
N LYS A 33 -5.10 1.25 0.83
CA LYS A 33 -6.35 1.04 1.57
C LYS A 33 -6.40 -0.35 2.21
N ASP A 34 -6.09 -1.40 1.45
CA ASP A 34 -6.10 -2.77 1.96
C ASP A 34 -5.10 -2.93 3.12
N LEU A 35 -3.89 -2.38 2.97
CA LEU A 35 -2.87 -2.39 4.03
C LEU A 35 -3.33 -1.66 5.30
N ASP A 36 -4.00 -0.52 5.15
CA ASP A 36 -4.56 0.24 6.27
C ASP A 36 -5.70 -0.52 6.97
N GLU A 37 -6.57 -1.21 6.21
CA GLU A 37 -7.60 -2.08 6.76
C GLU A 37 -6.99 -3.27 7.51
N TYR A 38 -6.00 -3.95 6.94
CA TYR A 38 -5.29 -5.04 7.61
C TYR A 38 -4.61 -4.58 8.88
N LYS A 39 -3.95 -3.42 8.86
CA LYS A 39 -3.36 -2.82 10.06
C LYS A 39 -4.42 -2.59 11.13
N LEU A 40 -5.57 -2.03 10.76
CA LEU A 40 -6.68 -1.79 11.70
C LEU A 40 -7.18 -3.11 12.30
N TYR A 41 -7.49 -4.11 11.47
CA TYR A 41 -8.00 -5.40 11.95
C TYR A 41 -6.96 -6.12 12.81
N TRP A 42 -5.71 -6.16 12.37
CA TRP A 42 -4.63 -6.78 13.12
C TRP A 42 -4.42 -6.09 14.47
N ASN A 43 -4.50 -4.77 14.54
CA ASN A 43 -4.26 -4.07 15.80
C ASN A 43 -5.45 -4.13 16.77
N THR A 44 -6.68 -4.28 16.26
CA THR A 44 -7.91 -4.21 17.06
C THR A 44 -8.54 -5.56 17.39
N HIS A 45 -8.13 -6.65 16.71
CA HIS A 45 -8.63 -7.98 17.02
C HIS A 45 -8.29 -8.41 18.45
N THR A 46 -9.09 -9.32 18.99
CA THR A 46 -8.88 -9.86 20.34
C THR A 46 -8.23 -11.22 20.26
N ILE A 47 -7.00 -11.34 20.77
CA ILE A 47 -6.31 -12.61 20.95
C ILE A 47 -6.89 -13.28 22.18
N ARG A 48 -7.45 -14.49 22.00
CA ARG A 48 -8.05 -15.28 23.07
C ARG A 48 -6.98 -15.92 23.96
N PRO A 49 -7.20 -16.01 25.27
CA PRO A 49 -6.32 -16.76 26.16
C PRO A 49 -6.34 -18.25 25.80
N VAL A 50 -5.16 -18.86 25.78
CA VAL A 50 -4.96 -20.30 25.52
C VAL A 50 -4.04 -20.86 26.59
N HIS A 51 -4.51 -21.85 27.36
CA HIS A 51 -3.82 -22.37 28.56
C HIS A 51 -2.38 -22.86 28.32
N GLN A 52 -2.10 -23.41 27.14
CA GLN A 52 -0.77 -23.93 26.79
C GLN A 52 0.09 -22.93 26.00
N SER A 53 -0.45 -21.75 25.69
CA SER A 53 0.25 -20.75 24.90
C SER A 53 1.01 -19.79 25.80
N ARG A 54 2.24 -19.44 25.39
CA ARG A 54 3.00 -18.33 25.99
C ARG A 54 2.60 -16.98 25.38
N CYS A 55 1.69 -16.95 24.41
CA CYS A 55 1.24 -15.71 23.79
C CYS A 55 0.32 -14.94 24.74
N PRO A 56 0.58 -13.64 24.97
CA PRO A 56 -0.32 -12.80 25.75
C PRO A 56 -1.68 -12.67 25.04
N SER A 57 -2.73 -12.58 25.84
CA SER A 57 -4.10 -12.39 25.37
C SER A 57 -4.53 -10.93 25.52
N GLY A 58 -5.41 -10.45 24.64
CA GLY A 58 -5.83 -9.06 24.60
C GLY A 58 -5.83 -8.48 23.19
N LYS A 59 -5.93 -7.16 23.09
CA LYS A 59 -5.88 -6.44 21.80
C LYS A 59 -4.46 -5.96 21.54
N PRO A 60 -3.83 -6.25 20.39
CA PRO A 60 -2.44 -5.85 20.11
C PRO A 60 -2.15 -4.37 20.35
N GLU A 61 -3.03 -3.47 19.91
CA GLU A 61 -2.88 -2.03 20.15
C GLU A 61 -2.81 -1.71 21.65
N ALA A 62 -3.69 -2.30 22.47
CA ALA A 62 -3.72 -2.08 23.91
C ALA A 62 -2.52 -2.72 24.63
N MET A 63 -2.11 -3.91 24.19
CA MET A 63 -0.93 -4.60 24.73
C MET A 63 0.36 -3.84 24.44
N TYR A 64 0.46 -3.17 23.28
CA TYR A 64 1.62 -2.37 22.91
C TYR A 64 1.73 -1.09 23.74
N HIS A 65 0.63 -0.34 23.88
CA HIS A 65 0.65 0.96 24.59
C HIS A 65 0.61 0.85 26.11
N VAL A 66 0.01 -0.22 26.66
CA VAL A 66 -0.17 -0.40 28.11
C VAL A 66 0.19 -1.84 28.55
N PRO A 67 1.43 -2.30 28.29
CA PRO A 67 1.81 -3.70 28.47
C PRO A 67 1.64 -4.20 29.90
N GLN A 68 1.74 -3.33 30.91
CA GLN A 68 1.59 -3.69 32.33
C GLN A 68 0.19 -4.21 32.68
N ARG A 69 -0.84 -3.89 31.88
CA ARG A 69 -2.20 -4.44 32.07
C ARG A 69 -2.36 -5.88 31.57
N PHE A 70 -1.35 -6.39 30.87
CA PHE A 70 -1.35 -7.70 30.20
C PHE A 70 -0.11 -8.52 30.59
N ASP A 71 0.41 -8.32 31.81
CA ASP A 71 1.62 -8.97 32.34
C ASP A 71 2.88 -8.78 31.48
N GLY A 72 2.89 -7.74 30.64
CA GLY A 72 3.99 -7.39 29.76
C GLY A 72 4.85 -6.23 30.28
N ASN A 73 6.00 -6.05 29.66
CA ASN A 73 6.91 -4.93 29.92
C ASN A 73 7.16 -4.14 28.62
N ASN A 74 7.41 -2.84 28.75
CA ASN A 74 7.83 -2.04 27.60
C ASN A 74 9.29 -2.34 27.26
N CYS A 75 9.52 -2.99 26.11
CA CYS A 75 10.84 -3.31 25.59
C CYS A 75 11.28 -2.38 24.45
N GLY A 76 10.53 -1.31 24.17
CA GLY A 76 10.87 -0.32 23.16
C GLY A 76 12.09 0.50 23.57
N PHE A 77 12.96 0.78 22.61
CA PHE A 77 14.10 1.67 22.77
C PHE A 77 14.05 2.77 21.69
N PRO A 78 14.52 3.99 21.99
CA PRO A 78 14.54 5.06 21.01
C PRO A 78 15.45 4.68 19.84
N ALA A 79 14.97 4.87 18.61
CA ALA A 79 15.80 4.70 17.43
C ALA A 79 16.90 5.77 17.40
N PRO A 80 18.19 5.40 17.26
CA PRO A 80 19.26 6.38 17.17
C PRO A 80 19.07 7.33 15.98
N ALA A 81 19.32 8.63 16.18
CA ALA A 81 19.18 9.63 15.13
C ALA A 81 20.02 9.31 13.88
N GLN A 82 21.21 8.72 14.08
CA GLN A 82 22.07 8.27 12.99
C GLN A 82 21.40 7.18 12.13
N THR A 83 20.71 6.23 12.76
CA THR A 83 19.96 5.18 12.07
C THR A 83 18.79 5.77 11.29
N LEU A 84 18.05 6.71 11.89
CA LEU A 84 16.94 7.40 11.21
C LEU A 84 17.44 8.21 10.00
N ASN A 85 18.55 8.92 10.15
CA ASN A 85 19.19 9.67 9.07
C ASN A 85 19.68 8.74 7.96
N HIS A 86 20.29 7.61 8.33
CA HIS A 86 20.73 6.62 7.36
C HIS A 86 19.55 6.04 6.58
N ILE A 87 18.48 5.61 7.25
CA ILE A 87 17.25 5.11 6.61
C ILE A 87 16.69 6.17 5.66
N THR A 88 16.57 7.42 6.13
CA THR A 88 16.10 8.53 5.30
C THR A 88 16.99 8.75 4.07
N SER A 89 18.31 8.56 4.19
CA SER A 89 19.26 8.74 3.08
C SER A 89 19.22 7.62 2.04
N ILE A 90 18.82 6.40 2.42
CA ILE A 90 18.72 5.25 1.51
C ILE A 90 17.31 5.05 0.96
N MET A 91 16.30 5.64 1.61
CA MET A 91 14.95 5.66 1.06
C MET A 91 14.98 6.43 -0.26
N PRO A 92 14.35 5.90 -1.32
CA PRO A 92 14.13 6.68 -2.52
C PRO A 92 13.46 7.99 -2.11
N VAL A 93 14.02 9.12 -2.51
CA VAL A 93 13.35 10.41 -2.35
C VAL A 93 11.95 10.22 -2.98
N PRO A 94 10.84 10.48 -2.25
CA PRO A 94 9.52 10.42 -2.85
C PRO A 94 9.60 11.25 -4.12
N ALA A 95 9.29 10.64 -5.27
CA ALA A 95 9.43 11.28 -6.57
C ALA A 95 8.85 12.69 -6.41
N THR A 96 9.70 13.71 -6.54
CA THR A 96 9.18 15.05 -6.65
C THR A 96 8.21 15.01 -7.82
N PRO A 97 7.06 15.70 -7.78
CA PRO A 97 6.12 15.71 -8.91
C PRO A 97 6.80 16.14 -10.24
N ALA A 98 7.99 16.73 -10.19
CA ALA A 98 8.83 17.05 -11.34
C ALA A 98 9.73 15.90 -11.86
N GLY A 99 9.81 14.75 -11.18
CA GLY A 99 10.85 13.73 -11.38
C GLY A 99 10.40 12.43 -12.06
N ASP A 100 9.14 12.00 -11.95
CA ASP A 100 8.60 10.88 -12.74
C ASP A 100 7.63 11.42 -13.78
N GLU A 101 8.14 11.63 -15.00
CA GLU A 101 7.37 12.12 -16.16
C GLU A 101 6.08 11.30 -16.36
N HIS A 102 6.10 10.01 -16.04
CA HIS A 102 4.93 9.14 -16.14
C HIS A 102 3.88 9.44 -15.08
N GLU A 103 4.26 9.70 -13.84
CA GLU A 103 3.30 9.99 -12.76
C GLU A 103 2.57 11.31 -13.02
N THR A 104 3.30 12.32 -13.50
CA THR A 104 2.72 13.60 -13.94
C THR A 104 1.82 13.42 -15.16
N LEU A 105 2.25 12.66 -16.16
CA LEU A 105 1.43 12.33 -17.32
C LEU A 105 0.12 11.64 -16.90
N PHE A 106 0.19 10.59 -16.08
CA PHE A 106 -0.99 9.83 -15.66
C PHE A 106 -1.93 10.68 -14.79
N GLY A 107 -1.37 11.53 -13.92
CA GLY A 107 -2.15 12.49 -13.13
C GLY A 107 -2.90 13.50 -13.99
N GLU A 108 -2.30 13.99 -15.08
CA GLU A 108 -2.94 14.89 -16.02
C GLU A 108 -4.04 14.17 -16.83
N LEU A 109 -3.76 12.97 -17.36
CA LEU A 109 -4.76 12.16 -18.07
C LEU A 109 -5.95 11.79 -17.18
N GLN A 110 -5.70 11.49 -15.90
CA GLN A 110 -6.76 11.22 -14.93
C GLN A 110 -7.64 12.46 -14.69
N ARG A 111 -7.02 13.65 -14.61
CA ARG A 111 -7.77 14.91 -14.49
C ARG A 111 -8.61 15.20 -15.72
N GLN A 112 -8.06 14.98 -16.92
CA GLN A 112 -8.76 15.20 -18.21
C GLN A 112 -9.94 14.25 -18.41
N SER A 113 -9.82 13.00 -17.95
CA SER A 113 -10.91 12.01 -18.02
C SER A 113 -11.97 12.18 -16.94
N GLY A 114 -11.72 13.02 -15.92
CA GLY A 114 -12.63 13.19 -14.77
C GLY A 114 -12.71 11.96 -13.87
N LEU A 115 -11.79 11.00 -14.02
CA LEU A 115 -11.75 9.79 -13.22
C LEU A 115 -11.30 10.09 -11.78
N ARG A 116 -11.93 9.40 -10.83
CA ARG A 116 -11.51 9.47 -9.42
C ARG A 116 -10.38 8.49 -9.16
N ALA A 117 -9.56 8.78 -8.14
CA ALA A 117 -8.56 7.83 -7.66
C ALA A 117 -9.27 6.55 -7.17
N PRO A 118 -8.88 5.36 -7.65
CA PRO A 118 -9.59 4.13 -7.37
C PRO A 118 -9.22 3.58 -5.97
N LEU A 119 -10.23 3.06 -5.27
CA LEU A 119 -10.11 2.44 -3.94
C LEU A 119 -10.58 0.99 -3.92
N GLN A 120 -10.92 0.45 -5.10
CA GLN A 120 -11.35 -0.91 -5.34
C GLN A 120 -10.68 -1.39 -6.63
N TRP A 121 -10.46 -2.70 -6.73
CA TRP A 121 -9.72 -3.28 -7.86
C TRP A 121 -10.49 -3.10 -9.18
N GLU A 122 -11.82 -3.11 -9.16
CA GLU A 122 -12.68 -2.91 -10.34
C GLU A 122 -12.42 -1.53 -10.96
N SER A 123 -12.54 -0.47 -10.14
CA SER A 123 -12.26 0.89 -10.59
C SER A 123 -10.80 1.11 -10.97
N ALA A 124 -9.86 0.38 -10.35
CA ALA A 124 -8.45 0.45 -10.73
C ALA A 124 -8.21 -0.15 -12.13
N VAL A 125 -8.91 -1.22 -12.49
CA VAL A 125 -8.88 -1.80 -13.84
C VAL A 125 -9.48 -0.84 -14.86
N GLU A 126 -10.63 -0.23 -14.54
CA GLU A 126 -11.27 0.77 -15.42
C GLU A 126 -10.36 1.97 -15.67
N ASN A 127 -9.75 2.50 -14.61
CA ASN A 127 -8.78 3.59 -14.72
C ASN A 127 -7.56 3.16 -15.55
N TYR A 128 -7.01 1.97 -15.28
CA TYR A 128 -5.87 1.44 -16.04
C TYR A 128 -6.16 1.37 -17.53
N ILE A 129 -7.29 0.76 -17.93
CA ILE A 129 -7.66 0.61 -19.35
C ILE A 129 -7.88 1.99 -19.99
N THR A 130 -8.57 2.90 -19.30
CA THR A 130 -8.89 4.23 -19.81
C THR A 130 -7.62 5.05 -20.03
N LEU A 131 -6.76 5.15 -19.02
CA LEU A 131 -5.53 5.92 -19.07
C LEU A 131 -4.52 5.31 -20.05
N LYS A 132 -4.48 3.97 -20.16
CA LYS A 132 -3.68 3.26 -21.17
C LYS A 132 -4.07 3.69 -22.58
N ASN A 133 -5.37 3.70 -22.88
CA ASN A 133 -5.88 4.09 -24.19
C ASN A 133 -5.59 5.58 -24.48
N MET A 134 -5.76 6.47 -23.50
CA MET A 134 -5.44 7.89 -23.64
C MET A 134 -3.93 8.15 -23.85
N ALA A 135 -3.07 7.35 -23.21
CA ALA A 135 -1.62 7.44 -23.34
C ALA A 135 -1.07 6.77 -24.61
N GLY A 136 -1.92 6.09 -25.40
CA GLY A 136 -1.49 5.34 -26.59
C GLY A 136 -0.60 4.12 -26.27
N LEU A 137 -0.79 3.52 -25.09
CA LEU A 137 -0.04 2.37 -24.58
C LEU A 137 -0.70 1.02 -24.90
#